data_AF-A0A9X2L0D9-F1
#
_entry.id   AF-A0A9X2L0D9-F1
#
_cell.length_a   1.000
_cell.length_b   1.000
_cell.length_c   1.000
_cell.angle_alpha   90.00
_cell.angle_beta   90.00
_cell.angle_gamma   90.00
#
_symmetry.space_group_name_H-M   'P 1'
#
loop_
_entity.id
_entity.type
_entity.pdbx_description
1 polymer ?
#
loop_
_entity_poly.entity_id
_entity_poly.type
_entity_poly.pdbx_seq_one_letter_code
_entity_poly.pdbx_strand_id
1 'polypeptide(L)'
;MSPLKQLFWSIWQDRPHCCAVCGYPIREPLANVFAHIYSKGARPSLKLVKANIALMCSTLVRRDGEIGCHEASHTKPSVFNERANKHGWVKPSVDEILKREVETEQS
;
A
#
# COMPACT_ATOMS: atom_id res chain seq x y z
N MET A 1 14.30 -4.26 -16.64
CA MET A 1 13.49 -4.22 -15.40
C MET A 1 12.06 -3.87 -15.78
N SER A 2 11.02 -4.53 -15.25
CA SER A 2 9.65 -4.20 -15.66
C SER A 2 9.20 -2.83 -15.12
N PRO A 3 8.28 -2.11 -15.80
CA PRO A 3 7.77 -0.82 -15.33
C PRO A 3 7.23 -0.89 -13.88
N LEU A 4 6.55 -1.99 -13.53
CA LEU A 4 6.03 -2.19 -12.18
C LEU A 4 7.16 -2.31 -11.13
N LYS A 5 8.26 -2.97 -11.48
CA LYS A 5 9.40 -3.11 -10.57
C LYS A 5 10.12 -1.78 -10.37
N GLN A 6 10.22 -0.95 -11.41
CA GLN A 6 10.74 0.43 -11.29
C GLN A 6 9.84 1.29 -10.40
N LEU A 7 8.51 1.20 -10.58
CA LEU A 7 7.53 1.91 -9.76
C LEU A 7 7.63 1.52 -8.28
N PHE A 8 7.70 0.22 -7.98
CA PHE A 8 7.87 -0.27 -6.60
C PHE A 8 9.18 0.22 -5.98
N TRP A 9 10.27 0.24 -6.75
CA TRP A 9 11.53 0.76 -6.27
C TRP A 9 11.47 2.25 -5.94
N SER A 10 10.87 3.08 -6.81
CA SER A 10 10.64 4.50 -6.52
C SER A 10 9.79 4.68 -5.25
N ILE A 11 8.68 3.93 -5.12
CA ILE A 11 7.84 3.97 -3.90
C ILE A 11 8.66 3.66 -2.65
N TRP A 12 9.55 2.68 -2.72
CA TRP A 12 10.40 2.31 -1.60
C TRP A 12 11.41 3.40 -1.24
N GLN A 13 11.96 4.12 -2.22
CA GLN A 13 12.90 5.20 -1.96
C GLN A 13 12.22 6.43 -1.34
N ASP A 14 10.98 6.70 -1.73
CA ASP A 14 10.33 7.99 -1.43
C ASP A 14 9.43 7.96 -0.18
N ARG A 15 9.04 6.78 0.31
CA ARG A 15 8.07 6.65 1.40
C ARG A 15 8.67 6.06 2.67
N PRO A 16 8.18 6.45 3.85
CA PRO A 16 8.54 5.79 5.10
C PRO A 16 8.34 4.28 5.01
N HIS A 17 9.32 3.50 5.46
CA HIS A 17 9.28 2.03 5.43
C HIS A 17 8.42 1.46 6.57
N CYS A 18 7.19 1.93 6.65
CA CYS A 18 6.18 1.48 7.59
C CYS A 18 4.85 1.22 6.88
N CYS A 19 4.06 0.31 7.43
CA CYS A 19 2.73 0.02 6.92
C CYS A 19 1.85 1.27 7.04
N ALA A 20 1.31 1.74 5.92
CA ALA A 20 0.39 2.89 5.89
C ALA A 20 -0.88 2.69 6.72
N VAL A 21 -1.28 1.44 6.97
CA VAL A 21 -2.53 1.09 7.67
C VAL A 21 -2.34 0.93 9.18
N CYS A 22 -1.21 0.36 9.63
CA CYS A 22 -1.02 0.03 11.05
C CYS A 22 0.32 0.50 11.64
N GLY A 23 1.14 1.21 10.87
CA GLY A 23 2.45 1.70 11.30
C GLY A 23 3.53 0.62 11.46
N TYR A 24 3.23 -0.67 11.26
CA TYR A 24 4.22 -1.75 11.42
C TYR A 24 5.46 -1.53 10.53
N PRO A 25 6.69 -1.64 11.07
CA PRO A 25 7.90 -1.41 10.31
C PRO A 25 8.10 -2.50 9.24
N ILE A 26 8.41 -2.09 8.01
CA ILE A 26 8.70 -2.97 6.89
C ILE A 26 10.20 -2.86 6.62
N ARG A 27 10.93 -3.97 6.67
CA ARG A 27 12.40 -3.94 6.54
C ARG A 27 12.89 -4.22 5.13
N GLU A 28 12.05 -4.83 4.30
CA GLU A 28 12.43 -5.34 3.00
C GLU A 28 11.36 -5.01 1.94
N PRO A 29 11.76 -4.59 0.73
CA PRO A 29 10.86 -4.27 -0.37
C PRO A 29 10.35 -5.53 -1.09
N LEU A 30 9.72 -6.46 -0.36
CA LEU A 30 9.10 -7.63 -0.98
C LEU A 30 7.90 -7.22 -1.84
N ALA A 31 7.63 -7.94 -2.93
CA ALA A 31 6.56 -7.56 -3.86
C ALA A 31 5.17 -7.49 -3.18
N ASN A 32 4.94 -8.28 -2.14
CA ASN A 32 3.69 -8.33 -1.38
C ASN A 32 3.53 -7.21 -0.34
N VAL A 33 4.52 -6.32 -0.17
CA VAL A 33 4.32 -5.10 0.64
C VAL A 33 3.76 -3.95 -0.18
N PHE A 34 3.79 -4.03 -1.50
CA PHE A 34 3.26 -3.02 -2.42
C PHE A 34 1.80 -3.35 -2.77
N ALA A 35 0.89 -2.88 -1.92
CA ALA A 35 -0.54 -3.16 -2.04
C ALA A 35 -1.23 -2.17 -2.98
N HIS A 36 -1.96 -2.65 -3.98
CA HIS A 36 -2.88 -1.81 -4.75
C HIS A 36 -4.12 -1.46 -3.90
N ILE A 37 -4.35 -0.17 -3.64
CA ILE A 37 -5.53 0.34 -2.92
C ILE A 37 -6.82 0.00 -3.68
N TYR A 38 -6.79 0.22 -5.00
CA TYR A 38 -7.74 -0.35 -5.95
C TYR A 38 -7.05 -1.39 -6.81
N SER A 39 -7.56 -2.63 -6.76
CA SER A 39 -6.96 -3.78 -7.44
C SER A 39 -6.88 -3.57 -8.96
N LYS A 40 -5.90 -4.24 -9.58
CA LYS A 40 -5.66 -4.18 -11.03
C LYS A 40 -6.88 -4.63 -11.86
N GLY A 41 -7.68 -5.55 -11.34
CA GLY A 41 -8.91 -6.03 -11.99
C GLY A 41 -10.06 -5.04 -11.88
N ALA A 42 -10.20 -4.38 -10.72
CA ALA A 42 -11.27 -3.40 -10.50
C ALA A 42 -11.00 -2.07 -11.21
N ARG A 43 -9.74 -1.63 -11.25
CA ARG A 43 -9.34 -0.37 -11.90
C ARG A 43 -8.00 -0.52 -12.64
N PRO A 44 -8.00 -1.07 -13.86
CA PRO A 44 -6.78 -1.29 -14.64
C PRO A 44 -5.98 -0.01 -14.93
N SER A 45 -6.66 1.12 -15.10
CA SER A 45 -6.03 2.43 -15.35
C SER A 45 -5.16 2.91 -14.19
N LEU A 46 -5.40 2.43 -12.96
CA LEU A 46 -4.62 2.81 -11.78
C LEU A 46 -3.44 1.85 -11.51
N LYS A 47 -3.16 0.90 -12.40
CA LYS A 47 -2.15 -0.15 -12.19
C LYS A 47 -0.73 0.38 -11.99
N LEU A 48 -0.37 1.44 -12.72
CA LEU A 48 0.94 2.09 -12.70
C LEU A 48 0.92 3.47 -12.02
N VAL A 49 -0.20 3.85 -11.40
CA VAL A 49 -0.32 5.10 -10.63
C VAL A 49 0.32 4.88 -9.27
N LYS A 50 1.35 5.67 -8.94
CA LYS A 50 2.14 5.51 -7.71
C LYS A 50 1.28 5.72 -6.47
N ALA A 51 0.39 6.71 -6.49
CA ALA A 51 -0.55 7.02 -5.42
C ALA A 51 -1.60 5.92 -5.17
N ASN A 52 -1.85 5.02 -6.13
CA ASN A 52 -2.75 3.87 -5.96
C ASN A 52 -2.07 2.67 -5.27
N ILE A 53 -0.77 2.73 -5.02
CA ILE A 53 -0.05 1.69 -4.30
C ILE A 53 0.24 2.20 -2.89
N ALA A 54 0.03 1.39 -1.86
CA ALA A 54 0.40 1.69 -0.48
C ALA A 54 1.40 0.65 0.02
N LEU A 55 2.33 1.08 0.90
CA LEU A 55 3.16 0.13 1.63
C LEU A 55 2.31 -0.49 2.75
N MET A 56 2.08 -1.79 2.68
CA MET A 56 1.35 -2.53 3.69
C MET A 56 2.21 -3.68 4.22
N CYS A 57 2.16 -3.93 5.53
CA CYS A 57 2.80 -5.12 6.06
C CYS A 57 2.09 -6.36 5.52
N SER A 58 2.88 -7.34 5.10
CA SER A 58 2.42 -8.69 4.76
C SER A 58 2.76 -9.67 5.88
N THR A 59 2.07 -10.80 5.94
CA THR A 59 2.41 -11.88 6.89
C THR A 59 3.86 -12.33 6.75
N LEU A 60 4.48 -12.22 5.56
CA LEU A 60 5.89 -12.57 5.35
C LEU A 60 6.88 -11.62 6.02
N VAL A 61 6.51 -10.34 6.20
CA VAL A 61 7.40 -9.34 6.84
C VAL A 61 7.08 -9.12 8.32
N ARG A 62 5.93 -9.61 8.79
CA ARG A 62 5.56 -9.57 10.21
C ARG A 62 6.29 -10.65 10.98
N ARG A 63 6.82 -10.29 12.15
CA ARG A 63 7.55 -11.18 13.06
C ARG A 63 6.78 -11.54 14.33
N ASP A 64 5.58 -10.98 14.49
CA ASP A 64 4.73 -11.14 15.67
C ASP A 64 3.67 -12.24 15.50
N GLY A 65 3.72 -13.01 14.40
CA GLY A 65 2.77 -14.08 14.13
C GLY A 65 1.38 -13.61 13.67
N GLU A 66 1.16 -12.30 13.62
CA GLU A 66 -0.10 -11.70 13.19
C GLU A 66 -0.21 -11.67 11.66
N ILE A 67 -1.45 -11.69 11.16
CA ILE A 67 -1.72 -11.51 9.73
C ILE A 67 -1.30 -10.10 9.26
N GLY A 68 -0.68 -9.99 8.09
CA GLY A 68 -0.37 -8.71 7.43
C GLY A 68 -1.61 -7.91 7.08
N CYS A 69 -1.49 -6.57 7.03
CA CYS A 69 -2.58 -5.73 6.51
C CYS A 69 -2.87 -5.98 5.03
N HIS A 70 -1.83 -6.34 4.26
CA HIS A 70 -1.99 -6.74 2.86
C HIS A 70 -2.98 -7.92 2.73
N GLU A 71 -2.73 -9.02 3.46
CA GLU A 71 -3.61 -10.20 3.43
C GLU A 71 -4.93 -9.98 4.17
N ALA A 72 -4.92 -9.26 5.30
CA ALA A 72 -6.11 -9.01 6.11
C ALA A 72 -7.17 -8.23 5.34
N SER A 73 -6.79 -7.30 4.47
CA SER A 73 -7.73 -6.52 3.64
C SER A 73 -8.64 -7.39 2.76
N HIS A 74 -8.19 -8.61 2.43
CA HIS A 74 -8.94 -9.56 1.61
C HIS A 74 -9.56 -10.70 2.41
N THR A 75 -8.87 -11.16 3.46
CA THR A 75 -9.22 -12.41 4.16
C THR A 75 -9.81 -12.20 5.56
N LYS A 76 -9.48 -11.08 6.22
CA LYS A 76 -9.98 -10.71 7.55
C LYS A 76 -10.29 -9.20 7.64
N PRO A 77 -11.33 -8.72 6.91
CA PRO A 77 -11.61 -7.28 6.82
C PRO A 77 -11.88 -6.60 8.17
N SER A 78 -12.43 -7.32 9.17
CA SER A 78 -12.62 -6.79 10.53
C SER A 78 -11.30 -6.38 11.18
N VAL A 79 -10.27 -7.23 11.11
CA VAL A 79 -8.92 -6.96 11.63
C VAL A 79 -8.28 -5.79 10.87
N PHE A 80 -8.46 -5.75 9.56
CA PHE A 80 -7.97 -4.64 8.74
C PHE A 80 -8.62 -3.31 9.16
N ASN A 81 -9.95 -3.29 9.28
CA ASN A 81 -10.71 -2.09 9.62
C ASN A 81 -10.40 -1.59 11.04
N GLU A 82 -10.24 -2.50 12.01
CA GLU A 82 -9.84 -2.14 13.37
C GLU A 82 -8.49 -1.41 13.37
N ARG A 83 -7.49 -1.95 12.66
CA ARG A 83 -6.16 -1.34 12.54
C ARG A 83 -6.22 -0.01 11.79
N ALA A 84 -6.95 0.04 10.68
CA ALA A 84 -7.15 1.26 9.92
C ALA A 84 -7.76 2.37 10.79
N ASN A 85 -8.84 2.07 11.52
CA ASN A 85 -9.50 3.03 12.42
C ASN A 85 -8.56 3.48 13.53
N LYS A 86 -7.83 2.56 14.17
CA LYS A 86 -6.87 2.86 15.24
C LYS A 86 -5.76 3.82 14.79
N HIS A 87 -5.35 3.74 13.52
CA HIS A 87 -4.27 4.55 12.95
C HIS A 87 -4.78 5.68 12.04
N GLY A 88 -6.09 5.92 11.98
CA GLY A 88 -6.68 6.97 11.16
C GLY A 88 -6.49 6.76 9.64
N TRP A 89 -6.26 5.52 9.20
CA TRP A 89 -6.15 5.22 7.78
C TRP A 89 -7.54 5.20 7.14
N VAL A 90 -7.75 6.11 6.19
CA VAL A 90 -8.96 6.16 5.36
C VAL A 90 -8.58 5.78 3.94
N LYS A 91 -9.35 4.87 3.33
CA LYS A 91 -9.15 4.51 1.93
C LYS A 91 -9.40 5.74 1.05
N PRO A 92 -8.40 6.23 0.30
CA PRO A 92 -8.61 7.38 -0.56
C PRO A 92 -9.55 7.05 -1.70
N SER A 93 -10.33 8.03 -2.14
CA SER A 93 -11.13 7.97 -3.36
C SER A 93 -10.22 7.94 -4.60
N VAL A 94 -10.79 7.62 -5.76
CA VAL A 94 -10.05 7.66 -7.02
C VAL A 94 -9.56 9.08 -7.34
N ASP A 95 -10.39 10.09 -7.10
CA ASP A 95 -10.04 11.48 -7.38
C ASP A 95 -8.91 11.95 -6.47
N GLU A 96 -8.93 11.55 -5.19
CA GLU A 96 -7.83 11.83 -4.26
C GLU A 96 -6.53 11.14 -4.68
N ILE A 97 -6.59 9.91 -5.20
CA ILE A 97 -5.42 9.21 -5.73
C ILE A 97 -4.83 9.98 -6.92
N LEU A 98 -5.67 10.35 -7.89
CA LEU A 98 -5.21 11.04 -9.10
C LEU A 98 -4.66 12.44 -8.77
N LYS A 99 -5.30 13.16 -7.85
CA LYS A 99 -4.82 14.46 -7.37
C LYS A 99 -3.43 14.34 -6.75
N ARG A 100 -3.22 13.35 -5.87
CA ARG A 100 -1.92 13.10 -5.24
C ARG A 100 -0.84 12.76 -6.25
N GLU A 101 -1.17 11.98 -7.28
CA GLU A 101 -0.20 11.64 -8.34
C GLU A 101 0.34 12.91 -9.01
N VAL A 102 -0.55 13.82 -9.42
CA VAL A 102 -0.17 15.08 -10.09
C VAL A 102 0.66 15.99 -9.17
N GLU A 103 0.31 16.09 -7.89
CA GLU A 103 1.07 16.89 -6.93
C GLU A 103 2.50 16.38 -6.72
N THR A 104 2.69 15.06 -6.82
CA THR A 104 4.01 14.43 -6.65
C THR A 104 4.91 14.61 -7.88
N GLU A 105 4.34 14.84 -9.07
CA GLU A 105 5.10 15.08 -10.31
C GLU A 105 5.57 16.53 -10.46
N GLN A 106 5.05 17.45 -9.63
CA GLN A 106 5.37 18.88 -9.66
C GLN A 106 6.34 19.33 -8.56
N SER A 107 6.78 18.41 -7.69
CA SER A 107 7.67 18.65 -6.55
C SER A 107 9.07 18.07 -6.80
#